data_AF-U2WWS6-F1
#
_entry.id   AF-U2WWS6-F1
#
_cell.length_a   1.000
_cell.length_b   1.000
_cell.length_c   1.000
_cell.angle_alpha   90.00
_cell.angle_beta   90.00
_cell.angle_gamma   90.00
#
_symmetry.space_group_name_H-M   'P 1'
#
loop_
_entity.id
_entity.type
_entity.pdbx_description
1 polymer ?
#
loop_
_entity_poly.entity_id
_entity_poly.type
_entity_poly.pdbx_seq_one_letter_code
_entity_poly.pdbx_strand_id
1 'polypeptide(L)'
;MNSGVPDAIMAAKAIQTALQANTREEAKEAIAAAANERLIAARYNRDCAGIALEHIQGTDPAINMKREVAASLAPILPRLGKWLDEGPYGPKSGPPQLSTKY
;
A
#
# COMPACT_ATOMS: atom_id res chain seq x y z
N MET A 1 -1.49 3.31 7.29
CA MET A 1 -2.78 3.47 7.99
C MET A 1 -3.86 4.00 7.03
N ASN A 2 -3.85 3.58 5.76
CA ASN A 2 -4.43 4.41 4.70
C ASN A 2 -5.61 3.75 3.96
N SER A 3 -6.13 2.62 4.44
CA SER A 3 -7.14 1.85 3.71
C SER A 3 -8.57 2.16 4.15
N GLY A 4 -8.82 2.43 5.44
CA GLY A 4 -10.19 2.42 5.98
C GLY A 4 -11.15 3.44 5.36
N VAL A 5 -10.69 4.67 5.09
CA VAL A 5 -11.52 5.70 4.44
C VAL A 5 -11.82 5.31 2.98
N PRO A 6 -10.83 4.96 2.14
CA PRO A 6 -11.06 4.41 0.81
C PRO A 6 -11.98 3.19 0.79
N ASP A 7 -11.79 2.24 1.72
CA ASP A 7 -12.62 1.05 1.87
C ASP A 7 -14.08 1.44 2.09
N ALA A 8 -14.35 2.38 3.00
CA ALA A 8 -15.68 2.88 3.28
C ALA A 8 -16.31 3.63 2.10
N ILE A 9 -15.54 4.47 1.40
CA ILE A 9 -16.03 5.21 0.23
C ILE A 9 -16.41 4.24 -0.90
N MET A 10 -15.55 3.25 -1.18
CA MET A 10 -15.83 2.25 -2.22
C MET A 10 -17.02 1.37 -1.86
N ALA A 11 -17.14 0.96 -0.59
CA ALA A 11 -18.30 0.22 -0.12
C ALA A 11 -19.60 1.03 -0.28
N ALA A 12 -19.60 2.30 0.14
CA ALA A 12 -20.78 3.17 0.02
C ALA A 12 -21.22 3.38 -1.45
N LYS A 13 -20.26 3.61 -2.35
CA LYS A 13 -20.52 3.71 -3.79
C LYS A 13 -21.10 2.42 -4.37
N ALA A 14 -20.51 1.27 -4.02
CA ALA A 14 -20.97 -0.02 -4.51
C ALA A 14 -22.38 -0.35 -4.04
N ILE A 15 -22.71 -0.03 -2.78
CA ILE A 15 -24.06 -0.18 -2.23
C ILE A 15 -25.05 0.72 -2.99
N GLN A 16 -24.68 1.97 -3.25
CA GLN A 16 -25.52 2.89 -4.04
C GLN A 16 -25.78 2.33 -5.45
N THR A 17 -24.73 1.89 -6.15
CA THR A 17 -24.86 1.29 -7.49
C THR A 17 -25.72 0.03 -7.46
N ALA A 18 -25.54 -0.83 -6.46
CA ALA A 18 -26.32 -2.05 -6.31
C ALA A 18 -27.81 -1.79 -6.04
N LEU A 19 -28.13 -0.74 -5.28
CA LEU A 19 -29.51 -0.30 -5.04
C LEU A 19 -30.20 0.28 -6.30
N GLN A 20 -29.42 0.76 -7.26
CA GLN A 20 -29.90 1.34 -8.52
C GLN A 20 -29.90 0.32 -9.68
N ALA A 21 -29.41 -0.89 -9.45
CA ALA A 21 -29.31 -1.94 -10.48
C ALA A 21 -30.69 -2.43 -10.93
N ASN A 22 -30.82 -2.77 -12.21
CA ASN A 22 -32.07 -3.29 -12.76
C ASN A 22 -32.23 -4.79 -12.48
N THR A 23 -31.12 -5.48 -12.23
CA THR A 23 -31.09 -6.92 -11.93
C THR A 23 -30.29 -7.23 -10.67
N ARG A 24 -30.55 -8.41 -10.10
CA ARG A 24 -29.81 -8.90 -8.93
C ARG A 24 -28.36 -9.21 -9.29
N GLU A 25 -28.12 -9.61 -10.52
CA GLU A 25 -26.81 -9.93 -11.09
C GLU A 25 -25.95 -8.68 -11.16
N GLU A 26 -26.47 -7.58 -11.73
CA GLU A 26 -25.82 -6.26 -11.75
C GLU A 26 -25.49 -5.76 -10.33
N ALA A 27 -26.42 -5.93 -9.39
CA ALA A 27 -26.20 -5.55 -7.99
C ALA A 27 -25.03 -6.33 -7.37
N LYS A 28 -24.96 -7.65 -7.60
CA LYS A 28 -23.86 -8.49 -7.11
C LYS A 28 -22.53 -8.10 -7.75
N GLU A 29 -22.54 -7.81 -9.05
CA GLU A 29 -21.33 -7.41 -9.78
C GLU A 29 -20.75 -6.11 -9.24
N ALA A 30 -21.58 -5.10 -8.95
CA ALA A 30 -21.13 -3.85 -8.34
C ALA A 30 -20.42 -4.05 -7.00
N ILE A 31 -20.98 -4.90 -6.12
CA ILE A 31 -20.37 -5.24 -4.84
C ILE A 31 -19.07 -6.03 -5.03
N ALA A 32 -19.06 -7.00 -5.94
CA ALA A 32 -17.89 -7.83 -6.21
C ALA A 32 -16.72 -7.02 -6.79
N ALA A 33 -17.00 -6.08 -7.69
CA ALA A 33 -16.00 -5.19 -8.28
C ALA A 33 -15.31 -4.34 -7.19
N ALA A 34 -16.09 -3.70 -6.32
CA ALA A 34 -15.54 -2.92 -5.21
C ALA A 34 -14.74 -3.79 -4.22
N ALA A 35 -15.24 -4.99 -3.88
CA ALA A 35 -14.53 -5.92 -3.01
C ALA A 35 -13.18 -6.36 -3.61
N ASN A 36 -13.15 -6.66 -4.91
CA ASN A 36 -11.91 -7.03 -5.61
C ASN A 36 -10.90 -5.88 -5.64
N GLU A 37 -11.35 -4.67 -5.95
CA GLU A 37 -10.50 -3.47 -5.93
C GLU A 37 -9.87 -3.27 -4.54
N ARG A 38 -10.69 -3.34 -3.48
CA ARG A 38 -10.20 -3.17 -2.11
C ARG A 38 -9.28 -4.31 -1.65
N LEU A 39 -9.52 -5.54 -2.10
CA LEU A 39 -8.65 -6.67 -1.80
C LEU A 39 -7.25 -6.49 -2.41
N ILE A 40 -7.16 -5.99 -3.64
CA ILE A 40 -5.88 -5.70 -4.31
C ILE A 40 -5.13 -4.64 -3.50
N ALA A 41 -5.79 -3.54 -3.15
CA ALA A 41 -5.18 -2.48 -2.35
C ALA A 41 -4.74 -2.96 -0.96
N ALA A 42 -5.55 -3.78 -0.29
CA ALA A 42 -5.23 -4.32 1.03
C ALA A 42 -3.98 -5.22 1.00
N ARG A 43 -3.86 -6.09 -0.01
CA ARG A 43 -2.67 -6.94 -0.20
C ARG A 43 -1.42 -6.11 -0.44
N TYR A 44 -1.51 -5.11 -1.33
CA TYR A 44 -0.40 -4.20 -1.59
C TYR A 44 0.04 -3.45 -0.34
N ASN A 45 -0.91 -2.89 0.43
CA ASN A 45 -0.64 -2.17 1.67
C ASN A 45 0.01 -3.08 2.72
N ARG A 46 -0.45 -4.32 2.84
CA ARG A 46 0.15 -5.33 3.74
C ARG A 46 1.60 -5.61 3.34
N ASP A 47 1.87 -5.82 2.05
CA ASP A 47 3.21 -6.17 1.57
C ASP A 47 4.18 -4.98 1.74
N CYS A 48 3.70 -3.75 1.49
CA CYS A 48 4.46 -2.52 1.77
C CYS A 48 4.79 -2.36 3.25
N ALA A 49 3.82 -2.65 4.14
CA ALA A 49 4.05 -2.62 5.58
C ALA A 49 5.05 -3.69 6.02
N GLY A 50 5.06 -4.87 5.37
CA GLY A 50 6.05 -5.92 5.61
C GLY A 50 7.47 -5.44 5.29
N ILE A 51 7.68 -4.81 4.14
CA ILE A 51 9.00 -4.24 3.74
C ILE A 51 9.46 -3.18 4.74
N ALA A 52 8.55 -2.28 5.14
CA ALA A 52 8.85 -1.26 6.15
C ALA A 52 9.22 -1.90 7.50
N LEU A 53 8.49 -2.94 7.90
CA LEU A 53 8.73 -3.66 9.15
C LEU A 53 10.10 -4.35 9.17
N GLU A 54 10.48 -5.02 8.08
CA GLU A 54 11.83 -5.61 7.93
C GLU A 54 12.92 -4.55 8.09
N HIS A 55 12.71 -3.37 7.49
CA HIS A 55 13.65 -2.25 7.59
C HIS A 55 13.80 -1.75 9.04
N ILE A 56 12.69 -1.69 9.79
CA ILE A 56 12.65 -1.20 11.17
C ILE A 56 13.21 -2.23 12.16
N GLN A 57 12.82 -3.49 12.02
CA GLN A 57 13.17 -4.55 12.97
C GLN A 57 14.67 -4.88 12.96
N GLY A 58 15.36 -4.68 11.83
CA GLY A 58 16.80 -4.89 11.74
C GLY A 58 17.22 -6.34 11.99
N THR A 59 16.33 -7.30 11.71
CA THR A 59 16.61 -8.74 11.88
C THR A 59 17.33 -9.35 10.69
N ASP A 60 17.35 -8.66 9.54
CA ASP A 60 18.05 -9.10 8.33
C ASP A 60 19.50 -8.53 8.31
N PRO A 61 20.54 -9.39 8.39
CA PRO A 61 21.94 -8.96 8.32
C PRO A 61 22.28 -8.20 7.05
N ALA A 62 21.65 -8.52 5.91
CA ALA A 62 21.91 -7.84 4.64
C ALA A 62 21.35 -6.42 4.64
N ILE A 63 20.18 -6.20 5.24
CA ILE A 63 19.60 -4.85 5.41
C ILE A 63 20.42 -4.03 6.39
N ASN A 64 20.90 -4.64 7.49
CA ASN A 64 21.77 -3.97 8.44
C ASN A 64 23.08 -3.52 7.79
N MET A 65 23.73 -4.37 7.00
CA MET A 65 24.93 -4.00 6.25
C MET A 65 24.68 -2.82 5.30
N LYS A 66 23.56 -2.84 4.57
CA LYS A 66 23.17 -1.71 3.69
C LYS A 66 22.95 -0.43 4.48
N ARG A 67 22.36 -0.49 5.68
CA ARG A 67 22.14 0.67 6.55
C ARG A 67 23.45 1.27 7.05
N GLU A 68 24.38 0.44 7.50
CA GLU A 68 25.71 0.89 7.95
C GLU A 68 26.50 1.57 6.82
N VAL A 69 26.51 0.94 5.64
CA VAL A 69 27.14 1.54 4.44
C VAL A 69 26.44 2.84 4.04
N ALA A 70 25.11 2.87 4.03
CA ALA A 70 24.37 4.10 3.71
C ALA A 70 24.64 5.21 4.73
N ALA A 71 24.74 4.89 6.02
CA ALA A 71 24.98 5.86 7.08
C ALA A 71 26.39 6.46 7.00
N SER A 72 27.40 5.61 6.79
CA SER A 72 28.79 6.07 6.64
C SER A 72 29.00 6.98 5.42
N LEU A 73 28.25 6.75 4.34
CA LEU A 73 28.37 7.52 3.10
C LEU A 73 27.36 8.67 2.98
N ALA A 74 26.36 8.77 3.86
CA ALA A 74 25.32 9.80 3.83
C ALA A 74 25.86 11.26 3.82
N PRO A 75 26.96 11.60 4.54
CA PRO A 75 27.53 12.95 4.49
C PRO A 75 28.03 13.38 3.10
N ILE A 76 28.38 12.41 2.25
CA ILE A 76 28.96 12.64 0.91
C ILE A 76 27.91 12.39 -0.18
N LEU A 77 27.02 11.43 0.03
CA LEU A 77 25.98 11.02 -0.91
C LEU A 77 24.59 11.22 -0.28
N PRO A 78 23.97 12.41 -0.44
CA PRO A 78 22.68 12.74 0.18
C PRO A 78 21.55 11.75 -0.13
N ARG A 79 21.62 11.06 -1.28
CA ARG A 79 20.65 10.02 -1.66
C ARG A 79 20.62 8.84 -0.68
N LEU A 80 21.74 8.54 -0.03
CA LEU A 80 21.82 7.46 0.96
C LEU A 80 21.19 7.88 2.30
N GLY A 81 21.39 9.14 2.72
CA GLY A 81 20.66 9.71 3.85
C GLY A 81 19.14 9.72 3.60
N LYS A 82 18.72 10.09 2.38
CA LYS A 82 17.31 10.01 1.97
C LYS A 82 16.78 8.57 1.99
N TRP A 83 17.56 7.60 1.53
CA TRP A 83 17.14 6.19 1.58
C TRP A 83 16.94 5.69 3.02
N LEU A 84 17.82 6.08 3.95
CA LEU A 84 17.67 5.77 5.37
C LEU A 84 16.41 6.40 5.99
N ASP A 85 16.12 7.63 5.61
CA ASP A 85 14.90 8.34 6.05
C ASP A 85 13.63 7.72 5.46
N GLU A 86 13.66 7.30 4.19
CA GLU A 86 12.48 6.78 3.50
C GLU A 86 12.18 5.30 3.80
N GLY A 87 13.19 4.51 4.17
CA GLY A 87 13.06 3.06 4.39
C GLY A 87 11.90 2.64 5.31
N PRO A 88 11.73 3.26 6.50
CA PRO A 88 10.63 2.94 7.42
C PRO A 88 9.22 3.23 6.89
N TYR A 89 9.08 4.01 5.81
CA TYR A 89 7.76 4.38 5.26
C TYR A 89 7.29 3.44 4.15
N GLY A 90 8.12 2.49 3.71
CA GLY A 90 7.80 1.56 2.63
C GLY A 90 7.62 2.25 1.27
N PRO A 91 7.16 1.51 0.25
CA PRO A 91 6.92 2.04 -1.09
C PRO A 91 5.96 3.24 -1.12
N LYS A 92 6.27 4.24 -1.96
CA LYS A 92 5.48 5.49 -2.07
C LYS A 92 4.37 5.45 -3.13
N SER A 93 4.38 4.44 -4.00
CA SER A 93 3.38 4.20 -5.06
C SER A 93 2.15 3.44 -4.54
N GLY A 94 1.07 3.44 -5.33
CA GLY A 94 -0.07 2.55 -5.12
C GLY A 94 0.09 1.20 -5.83
N PRO A 95 -0.91 0.31 -5.72
CA PRO A 95 -0.96 -0.93 -6.48
C PRO A 95 -0.97 -0.60 -7.99
N PRO A 96 -0.14 -1.24 -8.82
CA PRO A 96 -0.07 -0.93 -10.25
C PRO A 96 -1.37 -1.17 -11.02
N GLN A 97 -2.24 -2.04 -10.48
CA GLN A 97 -3.53 -2.38 -11.06
C GLN A 97 -4.61 -1.33 -10.77
N LEU A 98 -4.38 -0.40 -9.84
CA LEU A 98 -5.34 0.60 -9.43
C LEU A 98 -4.89 1.99 -9.88
N SER A 99 -5.85 2.83 -10.29
CA SER A 99 -5.58 4.20 -10.73
C SER A 99 -5.27 5.15 -9.57
N THR A 100 -5.52 4.73 -8.34
CA THR A 100 -5.27 5.53 -7.15
C THR A 100 -4.31 4.83 -6.21
N LYS A 101 -3.63 5.62 -5.36
CA LYS A 101 -2.76 5.10 -4.31
C LYS A 101 -3.51 4.21 -3.31
N TYR A 102 -4.81 4.44 -3.17
CA TYR A 102 -5.58 4.00 -2.03
C TYR A 102 -6.60 2.95 -2.35
#